data_AF-A0A9N9D5L7-F1
#
_entry.id   AF-A0A9N9D5L7-F1
#
_cell.length_a   1.000
_cell.length_b   1.000
_cell.length_c   1.000
_cell.angle_alpha   90.00
_cell.angle_beta   90.00
_cell.angle_gamma   90.00
#
_symmetry.space_group_name_H-M   'P 1'
#
loop_
_entity.id
_entity.type
_entity.pdbx_description
1 polymer ?
#
loop_
_entity_poly.entity_id
_entity_poly.type
_entity_poly.pdbx_seq_one_letter_code
_entity_poly.pdbx_strand_id
1 'polypeptide(L)'
;MSFMVDAKKNHHHHPPITNIGAINCSIYNLDAADMYSTFQPDPVPPAGAIMQFFVSQTLAKLSTVTTKLLFAFTDLSGNMIGYTVHPVETSIPVIQDSYNVVVPDFIPDNHTVTVVITDIDGANNCISFSRNSRGQ
;
A
#
# COMPACT_ATOMS: atom_id res chain seq x y z
N MET A 1 -11.08 35.65 -39.06
CA MET A 1 -10.23 35.57 -37.85
C MET A 1 -10.94 34.62 -36.90
N SER A 2 -10.50 33.37 -36.84
CA SER A 2 -11.06 32.37 -35.93
C SER A 2 -9.89 31.63 -35.32
N PHE A 3 -9.63 31.89 -34.04
CA PHE A 3 -8.61 31.21 -33.26
C PHE A 3 -9.28 29.97 -32.66
N MET A 4 -9.10 28.82 -33.29
CA MET A 4 -9.34 27.54 -32.64
C MET A 4 -8.11 27.26 -31.75
N VAL A 5 -8.31 27.34 -30.44
CA VAL A 5 -7.37 26.86 -29.45
C VAL A 5 -7.58 25.35 -29.34
N ASP A 6 -6.68 24.58 -29.94
CA ASP A 6 -6.60 23.14 -29.69
C ASP A 6 -6.19 22.92 -28.24
N ALA A 7 -7.17 22.62 -27.39
CA ALA A 7 -6.93 22.08 -26.06
C ALA A 7 -6.35 20.66 -26.24
N LYS A 8 -5.02 20.55 -26.28
CA LYS A 8 -4.30 19.30 -26.03
C LYS A 8 -4.77 18.76 -24.68
N LYS A 9 -5.71 17.82 -24.74
CA LYS A 9 -6.12 16.98 -23.61
C LYS A 9 -4.90 16.14 -23.24
N ASN A 10 -4.12 16.61 -22.27
CA ASN A 10 -3.08 15.85 -21.59
C ASN A 10 -3.75 14.72 -20.82
N HIS A 11 -4.11 13.67 -21.54
CA HIS A 11 -4.33 12.36 -20.96
C HIS A 11 -2.97 11.83 -20.55
N HIS A 12 -2.58 12.12 -19.32
CA HIS A 12 -1.61 11.29 -18.62
C HIS A 12 -2.26 9.90 -18.45
N HIS A 13 -2.16 9.09 -19.50
CA HIS A 13 -2.26 7.64 -19.41
C HIS A 13 -1.11 7.20 -18.50
N HIS A 14 -1.36 7.18 -17.18
CA HIS A 14 -0.63 6.25 -16.34
C HIS A 14 -1.05 4.85 -16.81
N PRO A 15 -0.11 3.99 -17.25
CA PRO A 15 -0.42 2.60 -17.55
C PRO A 15 -1.06 1.94 -16.32
N PRO A 16 -1.90 0.90 -16.50
CA PRO A 16 -2.50 0.21 -15.37
C PRO A 16 -1.40 -0.29 -14.43
N ILE A 17 -1.34 0.27 -13.23
CA ILE A 17 -0.35 -0.05 -12.20
C ILE A 17 -0.80 -1.36 -11.54
N THR A 18 -0.64 -2.48 -12.24
CA THR A 18 -0.97 -3.79 -11.69
C THR A 18 0.17 -4.25 -10.80
N ASN A 19 0.00 -4.12 -9.49
CA ASN A 19 0.77 -4.91 -8.54
C ASN A 19 0.30 -6.38 -8.68
N ILE A 20 0.86 -7.09 -9.66
CA ILE A 20 0.55 -8.49 -9.94
C ILE A 20 0.84 -9.32 -8.68
N GLY A 21 -0.05 -10.26 -8.36
CA GLY A 21 0.11 -11.14 -7.20
C GLY A 21 -0.27 -10.52 -5.85
N ALA A 22 -1.10 -9.49 -5.85
CA ALA A 22 -1.75 -9.01 -4.62
C ALA A 22 -2.66 -10.11 -4.03
N ILE A 23 -2.48 -10.43 -2.76
CA ILE A 23 -3.25 -11.43 -2.02
C ILE A 23 -3.91 -10.73 -0.84
N ASN A 24 -5.23 -10.89 -0.72
CA ASN A 24 -5.95 -10.50 0.50
C ASN A 24 -5.53 -11.45 1.63
N CYS A 25 -4.96 -10.89 2.69
CA CYS A 25 -4.46 -11.60 3.87
C CYS A 25 -5.25 -11.26 5.14
N SER A 26 -6.42 -10.63 4.99
CA SER A 26 -7.31 -10.34 6.11
C SER A 26 -7.76 -11.65 6.78
N ILE A 27 -7.65 -11.72 8.10
CA ILE A 27 -8.22 -12.82 8.88
C ILE A 27 -9.70 -12.50 9.04
N TYR A 28 -10.57 -13.34 8.46
CA TYR A 28 -12.02 -13.16 8.42
C TYR A 28 -12.61 -12.65 9.74
N ASN A 29 -12.96 -11.36 9.77
CA ASN A 29 -14.02 -10.84 10.60
C ASN A 29 -14.83 -9.84 9.77
N LEU A 30 -16.12 -10.15 9.73
CA LEU A 30 -17.23 -9.43 9.14
C LEU A 30 -17.08 -7.90 9.31
N ASP A 31 -17.26 -7.16 8.21
CA ASP A 31 -17.56 -5.72 8.09
C ASP A 31 -16.57 -4.88 7.27
N ALA A 32 -15.42 -5.41 6.85
CA ALA A 32 -14.43 -4.61 6.16
C ALA A 32 -14.63 -4.63 4.63
N ALA A 33 -14.81 -3.46 4.00
CA ALA A 33 -14.89 -3.34 2.54
C ALA A 33 -13.60 -3.89 1.87
N ASP A 34 -13.66 -4.17 0.57
CA ASP A 34 -12.47 -4.58 -0.18
C ASP A 34 -11.36 -3.52 -0.06
N MET A 35 -10.21 -3.93 0.49
CA MET A 35 -9.02 -3.11 0.48
C MET A 35 -8.44 -3.11 -0.93
N TYR A 36 -7.96 -1.95 -1.36
CA TYR A 36 -7.12 -1.84 -2.54
C TYR A 36 -5.80 -1.17 -2.18
N SER A 37 -4.71 -1.71 -2.69
CA SER A 37 -3.40 -1.09 -2.56
C SER A 37 -2.52 -1.37 -3.76
N THR A 38 -1.67 -0.40 -4.07
CA THR A 38 -0.60 -0.49 -5.04
C THR A 38 0.63 0.22 -4.49
N PHE A 39 1.81 -0.15 -4.96
CA PHE A 39 3.02 0.62 -4.67
C PHE A 39 3.85 0.87 -5.91
N GLN A 40 4.75 1.86 -5.82
CA GLN A 40 5.80 2.15 -6.79
C GLN A 40 7.09 2.61 -6.08
N PRO A 41 8.28 2.37 -6.65
CA PRO A 41 8.50 1.55 -7.85
C PRO A 41 8.26 0.05 -7.57
N ASP A 42 7.90 -0.68 -8.62
CA ASP A 42 7.78 -2.15 -8.63
C ASP A 42 8.65 -2.68 -9.79
N PRO A 43 9.66 -3.55 -9.56
CA PRO A 43 10.02 -4.24 -8.31
C PRO A 43 10.56 -3.32 -7.19
N VAL A 44 10.57 -3.85 -5.96
CA VAL A 44 11.01 -3.14 -4.74
C VAL A 44 12.44 -2.60 -4.92
N PRO A 45 12.70 -1.30 -4.72
CA PRO A 45 14.00 -0.68 -4.98
C PRO A 45 15.06 -1.08 -3.93
N PRO A 46 16.32 -0.67 -4.10
CA PRO A 46 17.37 -0.91 -3.12
C PRO A 46 17.06 -0.36 -1.72
N ALA A 47 17.75 -0.91 -0.71
CA ALA A 47 17.68 -0.45 0.67
C ALA A 47 17.83 1.08 0.82
N GLY A 48 17.07 1.67 1.73
CA GLY A 48 17.05 3.11 2.00
C GLY A 48 16.28 3.95 0.96
N ALA A 49 15.87 3.35 -0.17
CA ALA A 49 14.99 4.03 -1.11
C ALA A 49 13.57 4.19 -0.53
N ILE A 50 12.81 5.13 -1.09
CA ILE A 50 11.42 5.37 -0.73
C ILE A 50 10.52 4.70 -1.76
N MET A 51 9.61 3.86 -1.27
CA MET A 51 8.44 3.39 -2.01
C MET A 51 7.24 4.25 -1.65
N GLN A 52 6.38 4.51 -2.63
CA GLN A 52 5.10 5.15 -2.40
C GLN A 52 3.99 4.11 -2.53
N PHE A 53 3.26 3.90 -1.44
CA PHE A 53 2.07 3.05 -1.40
C PHE A 53 0.82 3.89 -1.55
N PHE A 54 -0.03 3.57 -2.51
CA PHE A 54 -1.40 4.03 -2.53
C PHE A 54 -2.29 3.02 -1.79
N VAL A 55 -3.17 3.51 -0.92
CA VAL A 55 -4.13 2.70 -0.17
C VAL A 55 -5.51 3.31 -0.32
N SER A 56 -6.49 2.47 -0.67
CA SER A 56 -7.90 2.82 -0.71
C SER A 56 -8.72 1.78 0.07
N GLN A 57 -9.48 2.25 1.06
CA GLN A 57 -10.31 1.41 1.93
C GLN A 57 -11.49 2.20 2.47
N THR A 58 -12.71 1.69 2.31
CA THR A 58 -13.86 2.13 3.11
C THR A 58 -13.87 1.41 4.46
N LEU A 59 -13.92 2.16 5.56
CA LEU A 59 -13.89 1.61 6.90
C LEU A 59 -15.31 1.30 7.38
N ALA A 60 -15.49 0.17 8.07
CA ALA A 60 -16.76 -0.21 8.70
C ALA A 60 -17.21 0.80 9.77
N LYS A 61 -16.24 1.40 10.45
CA LYS A 61 -16.38 2.41 11.49
C LYS A 61 -15.44 3.56 11.17
N LEU A 62 -15.75 4.75 11.66
CA LEU A 62 -14.83 5.88 11.53
C LEU A 62 -13.48 5.54 12.16
N SER A 63 -12.40 6.00 11.52
CA SER A 63 -11.06 5.89 12.09
C SER A 63 -10.96 6.57 13.46
N THR A 64 -10.07 6.06 14.29
CA THR A 64 -9.79 6.55 15.63
C THR A 64 -8.32 6.92 15.76
N VAL A 65 -7.92 7.47 16.91
CA VAL A 65 -6.50 7.75 17.22
C VAL A 65 -5.62 6.49 17.25
N THR A 66 -6.24 5.30 17.32
CA THR A 66 -5.55 4.02 17.30
C THR A 66 -5.52 3.37 15.91
N THR A 67 -6.28 3.88 14.93
CA THR A 67 -6.23 3.41 13.55
C THR A 67 -4.91 3.78 12.88
N LYS A 68 -4.19 2.78 12.38
CA LYS A 68 -2.87 2.93 11.76
C LYS A 68 -2.73 2.03 10.54
N LEU A 69 -1.86 2.45 9.64
CA LEU A 69 -1.32 1.62 8.57
C LEU A 69 0.07 1.11 8.94
N LEU A 70 0.26 -0.20 8.84
CA LEU A 70 1.54 -0.87 8.98
C LEU A 70 1.96 -1.37 7.59
N PHE A 71 3.12 -0.95 7.14
CA PHE A 71 3.76 -1.51 5.94
C PHE A 71 4.91 -2.38 6.41
N ALA A 72 4.86 -3.67 6.12
CA ALA A 72 5.82 -4.65 6.61
C ALA A 72 6.51 -5.36 5.45
N PHE A 73 7.80 -5.66 5.65
CA PHE A 73 8.59 -6.52 4.78
C PHE A 73 8.87 -7.81 5.54
N THR A 74 8.60 -8.96 4.92
CA THR A 74 8.87 -10.27 5.53
C THR A 74 9.70 -11.14 4.60
N ASP A 75 10.53 -12.01 5.19
CA ASP A 75 11.21 -13.06 4.45
C ASP A 75 10.25 -14.22 4.10
N LEU A 76 10.76 -15.23 3.37
CA LEU A 76 9.99 -16.44 3.02
C LEU A 76 9.58 -17.30 4.22
N SER A 77 10.24 -17.14 5.36
CA SER A 77 9.89 -17.85 6.60
C SER A 77 8.81 -17.10 7.40
N GLY A 78 8.37 -15.92 6.92
CA GLY A 78 7.42 -15.06 7.60
C GLY A 78 8.04 -14.19 8.68
N ASN A 79 9.37 -14.14 8.80
CA ASN A 79 10.03 -13.26 9.77
C ASN A 79 9.93 -11.82 9.27
N MET A 80 9.55 -10.91 10.17
CA MET A 80 9.54 -9.48 9.88
C MET A 80 10.97 -8.95 9.79
N ILE A 81 11.29 -8.39 8.62
CA ILE A 81 12.57 -7.78 8.31
C ILE A 81 12.60 -6.32 8.74
N GLY A 82 11.51 -5.61 8.47
CA GLY A 82 11.37 -4.19 8.75
C GLY A 82 9.95 -3.72 8.49
N TYR A 83 9.60 -2.56 9.04
CA TYR A 83 8.28 -2.00 8.88
C TYR A 83 8.25 -0.47 9.05
N THR A 84 7.23 0.17 8.50
CA THR A 84 6.85 1.55 8.82
C THR A 84 5.41 1.62 9.31
N VAL A 85 5.14 2.58 10.18
CA VAL A 85 3.80 2.82 10.72
C VAL A 85 3.37 4.24 10.41
N HIS A 86 2.19 4.38 9.84
CA HIS A 86 1.60 5.67 9.50
C HIS A 86 0.27 5.84 10.24
N PRO A 87 0.09 6.93 11.00
CA PRO A 87 -1.22 7.24 11.56
C PRO A 87 -2.21 7.54 10.44
N VAL A 88 -3.47 7.18 10.65
CA VAL A 88 -4.57 7.59 9.78
C VAL A 88 -5.24 8.81 10.40
N GLU A 89 -5.71 9.75 9.57
CA GLU A 89 -6.53 10.86 10.06
C GLU A 89 -7.76 10.32 10.79
N THR A 90 -8.10 10.92 11.93
CA THR A 90 -9.20 10.43 12.79
C THR A 90 -10.56 10.88 12.28
N SER A 91 -11.61 10.11 12.59
CA SER A 91 -13.00 10.40 12.24
C SER A 91 -13.31 10.41 10.75
N ILE A 92 -12.52 9.69 9.93
CA ILE A 92 -12.78 9.54 8.49
C ILE A 92 -13.43 8.17 8.20
N PRO A 93 -14.36 8.09 7.24
CA PRO A 93 -14.98 6.82 6.84
C PRO A 93 -14.19 6.09 5.73
N VAL A 94 -13.23 6.77 5.09
CA VAL A 94 -12.50 6.26 3.93
C VAL A 94 -11.04 6.67 4.04
N ILE A 95 -10.14 5.71 3.87
CA ILE A 95 -8.72 5.95 3.61
C ILE A 95 -8.54 5.97 2.10
N GLN A 96 -7.99 7.05 1.55
CA GLN A 96 -7.63 7.15 0.14
C GLN A 96 -6.44 8.08 -0.01
N ASP A 97 -5.24 7.55 0.21
CA ASP A 97 -4.03 8.38 0.28
C ASP A 97 -2.77 7.59 -0.10
N SER A 98 -1.66 8.31 -0.22
CA SER A 98 -0.33 7.81 -0.54
C SER A 98 0.61 7.92 0.66
N TYR A 99 1.39 6.86 0.90
CA TYR A 99 2.28 6.74 2.04
C TYR A 99 3.70 6.43 1.59
N ASN A 100 4.66 7.18 2.13
CA ASN A 100 6.08 6.95 1.86
C ASN A 100 6.62 5.89 2.83
N VAL A 101 7.12 4.79 2.28
CA VAL A 101 7.67 3.64 3.00
C VAL A 101 9.15 3.52 2.66
N VAL A 102 10.00 3.49 3.68
CA VAL A 102 11.44 3.30 3.48
C VAL A 102 11.75 1.82 3.39
N VAL A 103 12.51 1.42 2.37
CA VAL A 103 12.97 0.05 2.20
C VAL A 103 14.02 -0.28 3.28
N PRO A 104 13.84 -1.32 4.12
CA PRO A 104 14.81 -1.70 5.13
C PRO A 104 16.18 -2.11 4.55
N ASP A 105 17.21 -2.05 5.39
CA ASP A 105 18.62 -2.24 5.00
C ASP A 105 18.92 -3.62 4.38
N PHE A 106 18.17 -4.65 4.75
CA PHE A 106 18.36 -6.00 4.25
C PHE A 106 17.04 -6.57 3.76
N ILE A 107 16.85 -6.67 2.45
CA ILE A 107 15.72 -7.41 1.86
C ILE A 107 16.27 -8.55 0.99
N PRO A 108 15.86 -9.80 1.22
CA PRO A 108 16.20 -10.92 0.34
C PRO A 108 15.48 -10.83 -1.00
N ASP A 109 16.02 -11.46 -2.05
CA ASP A 109 15.42 -11.42 -3.38
C ASP A 109 13.97 -11.95 -3.37
N ASN A 110 13.70 -12.98 -2.56
CA ASN A 110 12.36 -13.47 -2.30
C ASN A 110 11.83 -12.92 -0.97
N HIS A 111 10.80 -12.10 -1.02
CA HIS A 111 10.20 -11.44 0.14
C HIS A 111 8.71 -11.16 -0.10
N THR A 112 8.02 -10.74 0.95
CA THR A 112 6.66 -10.21 0.86
C THR A 112 6.66 -8.77 1.34
N VAL A 113 5.90 -7.91 0.66
CA VAL A 113 5.54 -6.59 1.16
C VAL A 113 4.07 -6.60 1.50
N THR A 114 3.72 -6.18 2.70
CA THR A 114 2.36 -6.25 3.22
C THR A 114 1.94 -4.90 3.74
N VAL A 115 0.72 -4.48 3.42
CA VAL A 115 0.06 -3.36 4.08
C VAL A 115 -1.09 -3.88 4.94
N VAL A 116 -1.16 -3.40 6.17
CA VAL A 116 -2.17 -3.78 7.16
C VAL A 116 -2.81 -2.52 7.74
N ILE A 117 -4.13 -2.49 7.78
CA ILE A 117 -4.88 -1.51 8.58
C ILE A 117 -5.15 -2.17 9.93
N THR A 118 -4.66 -1.55 10.99
CA THR A 118 -4.85 -2.03 12.36
C THR A 118 -5.56 -0.97 13.19
N ASP A 119 -6.39 -1.44 14.13
CA ASP A 119 -6.95 -0.63 15.22
C ASP A 119 -6.82 -1.41 16.55
N ILE A 120 -7.31 -0.85 17.65
CA ILE A 120 -7.29 -1.47 18.99
C ILE A 120 -8.00 -2.83 19.03
N ASP A 121 -8.94 -3.06 18.10
CA ASP A 121 -9.66 -4.33 17.93
C ASP A 121 -8.86 -5.38 17.13
N GLY A 122 -7.68 -5.03 16.61
CA GLY A 122 -6.80 -5.90 15.82
C GLY A 122 -6.56 -5.42 14.38
N ALA A 123 -5.84 -6.24 13.60
CA ALA A 123 -5.67 -6.05 12.17
C ALA A 123 -6.99 -6.35 11.45
N ASN A 124 -7.61 -5.32 10.89
CA ASN A 124 -8.93 -5.43 10.28
C ASN A 124 -8.84 -5.76 8.79
N ASN A 125 -7.82 -5.25 8.09
CA ASN A 125 -7.62 -5.53 6.67
C ASN A 125 -6.15 -5.60 6.26
N CYS A 126 -5.84 -6.47 5.29
CA CYS A 126 -4.48 -6.75 4.85
C CYS A 126 -4.40 -7.07 3.36
N ILE A 127 -3.42 -6.48 2.67
CA ILE A 127 -2.98 -6.90 1.33
C ILE A 127 -1.50 -7.21 1.36
N SER A 128 -1.13 -8.36 0.81
CA SER A 128 0.25 -8.82 0.65
C SER A 128 0.65 -8.95 -0.81
N PHE A 129 1.91 -8.65 -1.11
CA PHE A 129 2.51 -8.74 -2.43
C PHE A 129 3.77 -9.59 -2.34
N SER A 130 3.72 -10.81 -2.86
CA SER A 130 4.91 -11.65 -2.96
C SER A 130 5.82 -11.15 -4.09
N ARG A 131 7.12 -11.09 -3.81
CA ARG A 131 8.16 -10.67 -4.75
C ARG A 131 9.27 -11.71 -4.79
N ASN A 132 9.75 -11.95 -6.00
CA ASN A 132 10.82 -12.91 -6.30
C ASN A 132 12.06 -12.23 -6.91
N SER A 133 12.09 -10.89 -6.89
CA SER A 133 13.19 -10.08 -7.39
C SER A 133 13.16 -8.69 -6.74
N ARG A 134 14.28 -7.97 -6.87
CA ARG A 134 14.45 -6.57 -6.47
C ARG A 134 14.69 -5.70 -7.69
N GLY A 135 14.31 -4.42 -7.59
CA GLY A 135 14.73 -3.38 -8.52
C GLY A 135 16.23 -3.16 -8.39
N GLN A 136 16.91 -3.15 -9.53
CA GLN A 136 18.35 -2.85 -9.64
C GLN A 136 18.61 -1.36 -9.51
#